data_AF-A0A3C0J9U6-F1
#
_entry.id   AF-A0A3C0J9U6-F1
#
_cell.length_a   1.000
_cell.length_b   1.000
_cell.length_c   1.000
_cell.angle_alpha   90.00
_cell.angle_beta   90.00
_cell.angle_gamma   90.00
#
_symmetry.space_group_name_H-M   'P 1'
#
loop_
_entity.id
_entity.type
_entity.pdbx_description
1 polymer ?
#
loop_
_entity_poly.entity_id
_entity_poly.type
_entity_poly.pdbx_seq_one_letter_code
_entity_poly.pdbx_strand_id
1 'polypeptide(L)'
;MKKKRIIIISAVTVVIAVIIVIAMKYRKNHRQIIDNNKLDNVWITQFYKFESVDLLDESYNFEGIYESGSNYILKIKCTKDTKFDYQTCTEYGQVEKIFKGDGELKEGDNIVMDRSGYHLFTEESGVAVGIDAVSTGFVNFMKPGREYLVFIKEKVESELYDYDVYTIEGFTIAPILCYEDIDNVIVPKKRSDHAVSYELVKDNEVFMETEELEKEYYDFKYRIISKFDEEYRKSHE
;
A
#
# COMPACT_ATOMS: atom_id res chain seq x y z
N MET A 1 51.87 8.12 32.83
CA MET A 1 50.40 8.24 32.96
C MET A 1 49.69 8.70 31.69
N LYS A 2 50.14 9.77 31.00
CA LYS A 2 49.47 10.28 29.77
C LYS A 2 49.36 9.26 28.63
N LYS A 3 50.44 8.52 28.29
CA LYS A 3 50.42 7.50 27.21
C LYS A 3 49.43 6.34 27.49
N LYS A 4 49.39 5.82 28.72
CA LYS A 4 48.40 4.79 29.12
C LYS A 4 46.96 5.30 29.03
N ARG A 5 46.69 6.55 29.44
CA ARG A 5 45.36 7.16 29.30
C ARG A 5 44.95 7.35 27.84
N ILE A 6 45.87 7.77 26.97
CA ILE A 6 45.61 7.91 25.53
C ILE A 6 45.28 6.55 24.91
N ILE A 7 46.06 5.50 25.21
CA ILE A 7 45.80 4.14 24.71
C ILE A 7 44.44 3.62 25.18
N ILE A 8 44.07 3.84 26.44
CA ILE A 8 42.77 3.43 26.98
C ILE A 8 41.63 4.19 26.30
N ILE A 9 41.75 5.51 26.13
CA ILE A 9 40.74 6.33 25.44
C ILE A 9 40.56 5.85 23.99
N SER A 10 41.66 5.65 23.26
CA SER A 10 41.61 5.14 21.88
C SER A 10 40.96 3.76 21.79
N ALA A 11 41.26 2.84 22.71
CA ALA A 11 40.65 1.52 22.75
C ALA A 11 39.13 1.60 23.03
N VAL A 12 38.69 2.45 23.96
CA VAL A 12 37.27 2.66 24.28
C VAL A 12 36.52 3.27 23.08
N THR A 13 37.11 4.24 22.39
CA THR A 13 36.49 4.84 21.19
C THR A 13 36.29 3.82 20.08
N VAL A 14 37.27 2.93 19.85
CA VAL A 14 37.14 1.85 18.85
C VAL A 14 36.05 0.87 19.24
N VAL A 15 35.95 0.47 20.51
CA VAL A 15 34.88 -0.43 20.99
C VAL A 15 33.50 0.19 20.80
N ILE A 16 33.33 1.48 21.15
CA ILE A 16 32.06 2.19 20.95
C ILE A 16 31.71 2.27 19.45
N ALA A 17 32.68 2.57 18.59
CA ALA A 17 32.44 2.59 17.14
C ALA A 17 32.02 1.22 16.61
N VAL A 18 32.64 0.12 17.07
CA VAL A 18 32.24 -1.24 16.71
C VAL A 18 30.83 -1.57 17.20
N ILE A 19 30.48 -1.21 18.45
CA ILE A 19 29.12 -1.40 18.98
C ILE A 19 28.09 -0.62 18.16
N ILE A 20 28.38 0.63 17.79
CA ILE A 20 27.50 1.44 16.94
C ILE A 20 27.32 0.78 15.56
N VAL A 21 28.40 0.32 14.93
CA VAL A 21 28.31 -0.36 13.62
C VAL A 21 27.50 -1.66 13.72
N ILE A 22 27.71 -2.46 14.77
CA ILE A 22 26.92 -3.68 15.02
C ILE A 22 25.45 -3.33 15.28
N ALA A 23 25.16 -2.34 16.12
CA ALA A 23 23.80 -1.89 16.41
C ALA A 23 23.09 -1.33 15.17
N MET A 24 23.79 -0.56 14.32
CA MET A 24 23.27 -0.07 13.04
C MET A 24 22.99 -1.22 12.08
N LYS A 25 23.88 -2.22 12.00
CA LYS A 25 23.67 -3.41 11.17
C LYS A 25 22.49 -4.25 11.68
N TYR A 26 22.37 -4.43 12.99
CA TYR A 26 21.27 -5.15 13.62
C TYR A 26 19.92 -4.44 13.40
N ARG A 27 19.89 -3.12 13.58
CA ARG A 27 18.73 -2.26 13.32
C ARG A 27 18.31 -2.29 11.84
N LYS A 28 19.25 -2.27 10.91
CA LYS A 28 18.98 -2.38 9.47
C LYS A 28 18.35 -3.74 9.11
N ASN A 29 18.88 -4.82 9.67
CA ASN A 29 18.39 -6.17 9.40
C ASN A 29 16.99 -6.44 9.97
N HIS A 30 16.62 -5.84 11.11
CA HIS A 30 15.26 -5.99 11.67
C HIS A 30 14.20 -5.15 10.93
N ARG A 31 14.60 -4.05 10.27
CA ARG A 31 13.69 -3.27 9.42
C ARG A 31 13.40 -3.95 8.07
N GLN A 32 14.30 -4.81 7.59
CA GLN A 32 14.17 -5.52 6.30
C GLN A 32 13.74 -6.99 6.46
N ILE A 33 12.68 -7.26 7.21
CA ILE A 33 12.11 -8.62 7.29
C ILE A 33 11.46 -9.00 5.95
N ILE A 34 10.86 -8.03 5.24
CA ILE A 34 10.44 -8.14 3.85
C ILE A 34 10.99 -6.95 3.05
N ASP A 35 11.68 -7.23 1.94
CA ASP A 35 11.94 -6.29 0.86
C ASP A 35 11.19 -6.78 -0.40
N ASN A 36 11.23 -6.03 -1.51
CA ASN A 36 10.57 -6.42 -2.76
C ASN A 36 10.95 -7.85 -3.21
N ASN A 37 12.11 -8.38 -2.80
CA ASN A 37 12.55 -9.73 -3.17
C ASN A 37 11.85 -10.84 -2.39
N LYS A 38 11.04 -10.51 -1.38
CA LYS A 38 10.35 -11.49 -0.52
C LYS A 38 8.84 -11.52 -0.70
N LEU A 39 8.24 -10.55 -1.38
CA LEU A 39 6.80 -10.53 -1.65
C LEU A 39 6.35 -11.76 -2.45
N ASP A 40 7.15 -12.26 -3.38
CA ASP A 40 6.80 -13.47 -4.14
C ASP A 40 6.63 -14.71 -3.23
N ASN A 41 7.12 -14.68 -1.99
CA ASN A 41 6.99 -15.77 -1.03
C ASN A 41 5.86 -15.56 0.00
N VAL A 42 5.09 -14.47 -0.08
CA VAL A 42 3.99 -14.22 0.86
C VAL A 42 2.65 -14.66 0.27
N TRP A 43 1.70 -14.88 1.17
CA TRP A 43 0.31 -15.12 0.84
C TRP A 43 -0.48 -13.82 0.95
N ILE A 44 -1.42 -13.58 0.05
CA ILE A 44 -2.33 -12.43 0.11
C ILE A 44 -3.76 -12.91 0.25
N THR A 45 -4.55 -12.18 1.05
CA THR A 45 -5.98 -12.47 1.21
C THR A 45 -6.73 -12.07 -0.06
N GLN A 46 -7.50 -12.98 -0.61
CA GLN A 46 -8.46 -12.71 -1.68
C GLN A 46 -9.78 -12.23 -1.07
N PHE A 47 -10.41 -11.26 -1.70
CA PHE A 47 -11.76 -10.87 -1.38
C PHE A 47 -12.72 -11.99 -1.78
N TYR A 48 -13.63 -12.29 -0.86
CA TYR A 48 -14.70 -13.25 -1.00
C TYR A 48 -16.01 -12.57 -0.63
N LYS A 49 -17.13 -13.11 -1.09
CA LYS A 49 -18.44 -12.54 -0.79
C LYS A 49 -18.71 -12.67 0.72
N PHE A 50 -18.62 -11.56 1.43
CA PHE A 50 -19.05 -11.48 2.83
C PHE A 50 -20.56 -11.35 2.87
N GLU A 51 -21.23 -11.93 3.87
CA GLU A 51 -22.67 -11.65 4.09
C GLU A 51 -22.94 -10.15 4.34
N SER A 52 -21.91 -9.39 4.76
CA SER A 52 -22.00 -7.98 5.13
C SER A 52 -21.38 -7.01 4.12
N VAL A 53 -20.83 -7.49 3.00
CA VAL A 53 -20.17 -6.63 2.01
C VAL A 53 -20.57 -7.08 0.60
N ASP A 54 -21.37 -6.25 -0.05
CA ASP A 54 -21.73 -6.35 -1.47
C ASP A 54 -21.28 -5.06 -2.16
N LEU A 55 -20.42 -5.18 -3.17
CA LEU A 55 -19.80 -4.03 -3.87
C LEU A 55 -20.79 -3.27 -4.75
N LEU A 56 -21.89 -3.94 -5.11
CA LEU A 56 -22.97 -3.39 -5.91
C LEU A 56 -24.16 -2.94 -5.06
N ASP A 57 -24.15 -3.23 -3.75
CA ASP A 57 -25.21 -2.76 -2.87
C ASP A 57 -25.10 -1.24 -2.64
N GLU A 58 -25.96 -0.49 -3.33
CA GLU A 58 -26.08 0.96 -3.19
C GLU A 58 -26.44 1.40 -1.76
N SER A 59 -27.02 0.52 -0.94
CA SER A 59 -27.27 0.79 0.48
C SER A 59 -25.96 0.92 1.27
N TYR A 60 -24.91 0.22 0.82
CA TYR A 60 -23.54 0.38 1.29
C TYR A 60 -22.83 1.45 0.43
N ASN A 61 -23.06 2.72 0.77
CA ASN A 61 -22.57 3.88 0.02
C ASN A 61 -21.03 4.05 0.11
N PHE A 62 -20.28 3.17 -0.57
CA PHE A 62 -18.82 3.22 -0.64
C PHE A 62 -18.30 4.57 -1.16
N GLU A 63 -18.96 5.14 -2.17
CA GLU A 63 -18.61 6.45 -2.72
C GLU A 63 -18.63 7.53 -1.65
N GLY A 64 -19.71 7.60 -0.88
CA GLY A 64 -19.86 8.55 0.22
C GLY A 64 -18.89 8.26 1.37
N ILE A 65 -18.61 6.99 1.66
CA ILE A 65 -17.65 6.58 2.69
C ILE A 65 -16.23 7.02 2.31
N TYR A 66 -15.78 6.71 1.09
CA TYR A 66 -14.47 7.12 0.59
C TYR A 66 -14.37 8.65 0.53
N GLU A 67 -15.38 9.33 0.00
CA GLU A 67 -15.38 10.78 -0.12
C GLU A 67 -15.37 11.48 1.25
N SER A 68 -16.19 11.03 2.19
CA SER A 68 -16.27 11.64 3.53
C SER A 68 -15.06 11.33 4.40
N GLY A 69 -14.45 10.16 4.24
CA GLY A 69 -13.25 9.75 4.98
C GLY A 69 -11.93 10.32 4.45
N SER A 70 -11.95 11.06 3.33
CA SER A 70 -10.74 11.53 2.66
C SER A 70 -10.68 13.04 2.55
N ASN A 71 -9.57 13.65 2.93
CA ASN A 71 -9.34 15.08 2.74
C ASN A 71 -8.91 15.42 1.31
N TYR A 72 -8.24 14.48 0.62
CA TYR A 72 -7.89 14.65 -0.80
C TYR A 72 -8.38 13.48 -1.65
N ILE A 73 -8.75 13.80 -2.89
CA ILE A 73 -9.11 12.84 -3.93
C ILE A 73 -8.35 13.26 -5.18
N LEU A 74 -7.40 12.42 -5.60
CA LEU A 74 -6.39 12.79 -6.60
C LEU A 74 -6.36 11.77 -7.73
N LYS A 75 -6.17 12.25 -8.96
CA LYS A 75 -5.57 11.44 -10.02
C LYS A 75 -4.06 11.58 -9.90
N ILE A 76 -3.35 10.47 -9.85
CA ILE A 76 -1.90 10.44 -9.77
C ILE A 76 -1.31 9.48 -10.80
N LYS A 77 -0.09 9.75 -11.22
CA LYS A 77 0.75 8.81 -11.95
C LYS A 77 1.78 8.20 -11.03
N CYS A 78 1.79 6.88 -10.91
CA CYS A 78 2.79 6.19 -10.10
C CYS A 78 4.20 6.40 -10.69
N THR A 79 5.15 6.84 -9.86
CA THR A 79 6.50 7.22 -10.32
C THR A 79 7.56 6.18 -10.00
N LYS A 80 7.34 5.32 -9.01
CA LYS A 80 8.32 4.34 -8.50
C LYS A 80 7.60 3.14 -7.90
N ASP A 81 8.29 2.00 -7.89
CA ASP A 81 7.80 0.82 -7.19
C ASP A 81 7.60 1.10 -5.71
N THR A 82 6.60 0.45 -5.13
CA THR A 82 6.33 0.49 -3.70
C THR A 82 7.56 0.06 -2.92
N LYS A 83 7.82 0.80 -1.84
CA LYS A 83 8.90 0.52 -0.89
C LYS A 83 8.30 -0.04 0.39
N PHE A 84 8.85 -1.14 0.88
CA PHE A 84 8.43 -1.78 2.12
C PHE A 84 9.42 -1.46 3.25
N ASP A 85 8.91 -1.10 4.42
CA ASP A 85 9.66 -0.99 5.68
C ASP A 85 8.88 -1.68 6.80
N TYR A 86 9.13 -2.98 6.95
CA TYR A 86 8.53 -3.89 7.92
C TYR A 86 6.99 -3.91 7.98
N GLN A 87 6.38 -2.94 8.66
CA GLN A 87 4.93 -2.81 8.84
C GLN A 87 4.31 -1.67 8.04
N THR A 88 5.09 -0.99 7.20
CA THR A 88 4.58 0.04 6.30
C THR A 88 4.93 -0.29 4.86
N CYS A 89 4.04 0.14 3.96
CA CYS A 89 4.36 0.23 2.54
C CYS A 89 4.15 1.67 2.08
N THR A 90 5.15 2.19 1.37
CA THR A 90 5.20 3.54 0.86
C THR A 90 5.10 3.52 -0.65
N GLU A 91 4.14 4.25 -1.19
CA GLU A 91 3.89 4.40 -2.62
C GLU A 91 4.19 5.83 -3.09
N TYR A 92 4.46 6.00 -4.38
CA TYR A 92 5.00 7.24 -4.94
C TYR A 92 4.19 7.68 -6.14
N GLY A 93 3.75 8.93 -6.14
CA GLY A 93 2.92 9.48 -7.22
C GLY A 93 3.32 10.89 -7.60
N GLN A 94 3.04 11.26 -8.85
CA GLN A 94 2.95 12.65 -9.27
C GLN A 94 1.48 13.01 -9.43
N VAL A 95 1.05 14.13 -8.87
CA VAL A 95 -0.34 14.61 -8.96
C VAL A 95 -0.62 15.05 -10.38
N GLU A 96 -1.63 14.46 -11.02
CA GLU A 96 -2.08 14.86 -12.36
C GLU A 96 -3.34 15.72 -12.31
N LYS A 97 -4.25 15.43 -11.36
CA LYS A 97 -5.51 16.16 -11.19
C LYS A 97 -5.95 16.11 -9.73
N ILE A 98 -6.52 17.21 -9.25
CA ILE A 98 -7.04 17.33 -7.88
C ILE A 98 -8.55 17.48 -7.95
N PHE A 99 -9.30 16.48 -7.47
CA PHE A 99 -10.77 16.51 -7.40
C PHE A 99 -11.28 17.05 -6.07
N LYS A 100 -10.53 16.77 -4.99
CA LYS A 100 -10.78 17.27 -3.64
C LYS A 100 -9.44 17.56 -2.96
N GLY A 101 -9.35 18.65 -2.21
CA GLY A 101 -8.18 19.04 -1.44
C GLY A 101 -8.37 20.40 -0.76
N ASP A 102 -7.41 20.77 0.09
CA ASP A 102 -7.38 22.04 0.83
C ASP A 102 -6.72 23.21 0.06
N GLY A 103 -6.11 22.93 -1.09
CA GLY A 103 -5.40 23.90 -1.93
C GLY A 103 -3.89 23.99 -1.70
N GLU A 104 -3.31 23.22 -0.77
CA GLU A 104 -1.85 23.17 -0.58
C GLU A 104 -1.14 22.42 -1.71
N LEU A 105 -1.70 21.27 -2.11
CA LEU A 105 -1.21 20.45 -3.22
C LEU A 105 -1.53 21.07 -4.58
N LYS A 106 -0.61 20.89 -5.53
CA LYS A 106 -0.76 21.32 -6.93
C LYS A 106 -0.52 20.17 -7.89
N GLU A 107 -1.14 20.28 -9.06
CA GLU A 107 -0.81 19.41 -10.20
C GLU A 107 0.67 19.53 -10.56
N GLY A 108 1.31 18.38 -10.80
CA GLY A 108 2.74 18.25 -11.02
C GLY A 108 3.56 17.95 -9.76
N ASP A 109 3.00 18.13 -8.56
CA ASP A 109 3.71 17.84 -7.31
C ASP A 109 3.99 16.34 -7.17
N ASN A 110 5.17 16.00 -6.64
CA ASN A 110 5.49 14.63 -6.27
C ASN A 110 5.07 14.40 -4.82
N ILE A 111 4.30 13.35 -4.60
CA ILE A 111 3.80 12.97 -3.28
C ILE A 111 4.29 11.57 -2.90
N VAL A 112 4.42 11.38 -1.59
CA VAL A 112 4.74 10.11 -0.97
C VAL A 112 3.56 9.71 -0.11
N MET A 113 3.08 8.47 -0.27
CA MET A 113 1.89 8.00 0.41
C MET A 113 2.15 6.72 1.19
N ASP A 114 1.73 6.67 2.44
CA ASP A 114 1.74 5.46 3.25
C ASP A 114 0.33 4.86 3.31
N ARG A 115 0.26 3.53 3.19
CA ARG A 115 -1.00 2.78 3.18
C ARG A 115 -1.33 2.28 4.59
N SER A 116 -2.34 2.86 5.24
CA SER A 116 -2.75 2.44 6.60
C SER A 116 -3.32 1.02 6.65
N GLY A 117 -3.94 0.56 5.56
CA GLY A 117 -4.51 -0.79 5.46
C GLY A 117 -3.49 -1.90 5.17
N TYR A 118 -2.19 -1.57 5.08
CA TYR A 118 -1.14 -2.57 4.89
C TYR A 118 -0.79 -3.25 6.21
N HIS A 119 -0.89 -4.57 6.24
CA HIS A 119 -0.47 -5.37 7.38
C HIS A 119 0.34 -6.58 6.93
N LEU A 120 1.52 -6.75 7.52
CA LEU A 120 2.33 -7.95 7.40
C LEU A 120 2.12 -8.84 8.64
N PHE A 121 1.67 -10.07 8.42
CA PHE A 121 1.58 -11.13 9.40
C PHE A 121 2.70 -12.14 9.12
N THR A 122 3.70 -12.20 9.98
CA THR A 122 4.78 -13.17 9.85
C THR A 122 4.44 -14.49 10.56
N GLU A 123 5.11 -15.57 10.21
CA GLU A 123 5.00 -16.85 10.95
C GLU A 123 5.24 -16.63 12.46
N GLU A 124 6.21 -15.79 12.82
CA GLU A 124 6.54 -15.43 14.21
C GLU A 124 5.41 -14.69 14.94
N SER A 125 4.51 -14.01 14.22
CA SER A 125 3.36 -13.32 14.80
C SER A 125 2.32 -14.28 15.39
N GLY A 126 2.33 -15.55 14.99
CA GLY A 126 1.36 -16.57 15.41
C GLY A 126 -0.06 -16.36 14.85
N VAL A 127 -0.30 -15.30 14.07
CA VAL A 127 -1.59 -14.99 13.45
C VAL A 127 -1.80 -15.79 12.17
N ALA A 128 -0.74 -15.93 11.37
CA ALA A 128 -0.73 -16.68 10.12
C ALA A 128 0.01 -18.00 10.34
N VAL A 129 -0.74 -19.08 10.59
CA VAL A 129 -0.21 -20.41 10.98
C VAL A 129 0.76 -20.95 9.92
N GLY A 130 2.07 -20.79 10.14
CA GLY A 130 3.13 -21.33 9.30
C GLY A 130 3.31 -20.66 7.94
N ILE A 131 2.77 -19.44 7.73
CA ILE A 131 2.92 -18.67 6.49
C ILE A 131 3.16 -17.20 6.80
N ASP A 132 3.94 -16.52 5.96
CA ASP A 132 3.94 -15.07 5.91
C ASP A 132 2.79 -14.59 5.03
N ALA A 133 1.95 -13.70 5.54
CA ALA A 133 0.77 -13.18 4.86
C ALA A 133 0.71 -11.65 4.88
N VAL A 134 0.20 -11.06 3.81
CA VAL A 134 0.02 -9.63 3.67
C VAL A 134 -1.46 -9.32 3.44
N SER A 135 -1.97 -8.33 4.16
CA SER A 135 -3.23 -7.66 3.85
C SER A 135 -2.94 -6.31 3.22
N THR A 136 -3.63 -6.00 2.11
CA THR A 136 -3.52 -4.72 1.38
C THR A 136 -4.87 -4.03 1.18
N GLY A 137 -5.94 -4.55 1.80
CA GLY A 137 -7.31 -4.16 1.45
C GLY A 137 -7.71 -4.65 0.06
N PHE A 138 -7.33 -5.88 -0.29
CA PHE A 138 -7.65 -6.61 -1.53
C PHE A 138 -7.16 -6.01 -2.85
N VAL A 139 -6.62 -4.78 -2.85
CA VAL A 139 -6.04 -4.13 -4.02
C VAL A 139 -4.52 -4.24 -3.96
N ASN A 140 -3.89 -4.53 -5.09
CA ASN A 140 -2.45 -4.66 -5.22
C ASN A 140 -1.73 -3.30 -5.06
N PHE A 141 -0.41 -3.31 -5.12
CA PHE A 141 0.44 -2.12 -5.09
C PHE A 141 0.44 -1.40 -6.44
N MET A 142 0.59 -0.07 -6.40
CA MET A 142 0.70 0.73 -7.62
C MET A 142 1.93 0.35 -8.44
N LYS A 143 1.80 0.39 -9.77
CA LYS A 143 2.88 0.08 -10.72
C LYS A 143 3.37 1.35 -11.43
N PRO A 144 4.68 1.56 -11.57
CA PRO A 144 5.23 2.74 -12.22
C PRO A 144 4.65 2.98 -13.62
N GLY A 145 4.36 4.24 -13.93
CA GLY A 145 3.86 4.66 -15.23
C GLY A 145 2.34 4.60 -15.37
N ARG A 146 1.62 3.88 -14.49
CA ARG A 146 0.16 3.81 -14.49
C ARG A 146 -0.48 4.95 -13.71
N GLU A 147 -1.72 5.25 -14.07
CA GLU A 147 -2.55 6.28 -13.46
C GLU A 147 -3.56 5.66 -12.49
N TYR A 148 -3.76 6.33 -11.35
CA TYR A 148 -4.62 5.86 -10.26
C TYR A 148 -5.47 6.99 -9.71
N LEU A 149 -6.72 6.69 -9.39
CA LEU A 149 -7.55 7.50 -8.51
C LEU A 149 -7.26 7.07 -7.06
N VAL A 150 -6.77 8.00 -6.25
CA VAL A 150 -6.41 7.73 -4.85
C VAL A 150 -7.17 8.65 -3.90
N PHE A 151 -7.61 8.05 -2.80
CA PHE A 151 -8.30 8.73 -1.71
C PHE A 151 -7.38 8.82 -0.50
N ILE A 152 -7.05 10.05 -0.12
CA ILE A 152 -6.08 10.34 0.92
C ILE A 152 -6.80 10.93 2.12
N LYS A 153 -6.58 10.31 3.28
CA LYS A 153 -7.12 10.75 4.56
C LYS A 153 -6.57 12.10 4.94
N GLU A 154 -5.25 12.21 5.06
CA GLU A 154 -4.60 13.40 5.60
C GLU A 154 -3.13 13.47 5.19
N LYS A 155 -2.57 14.66 5.33
CA LYS A 155 -1.13 14.90 5.32
C LYS A 155 -0.59 14.71 6.75
N VAL A 156 0.48 13.94 6.88
CA VAL A 156 1.15 13.65 8.15
C VAL A 156 2.40 14.51 8.24
N GLU A 157 2.44 15.37 9.25
CA GLU A 157 3.67 16.06 9.62
C GLU A 157 4.63 15.07 10.27
N SER A 158 5.82 14.89 9.70
CA SER A 158 6.85 14.00 10.22
C SER A 158 8.21 14.67 10.21
N GLU A 159 8.88 14.68 11.36
CA GLU A 159 10.28 15.13 11.46
C GLU A 159 11.27 14.10 10.89
N LEU A 160 10.80 12.91 10.50
CA LEU A 160 11.65 11.82 10.00
C LEU A 160 12.00 11.98 8.51
N TYR A 161 11.24 12.77 7.77
CA TYR A 161 11.37 12.93 6.33
C TYR A 161 11.38 14.41 5.98
N ASP A 162 12.24 14.79 5.02
CA ASP A 162 12.30 16.17 4.49
C ASP A 162 11.17 16.47 3.48
N TYR A 163 10.12 15.64 3.45
CA TYR A 163 9.01 15.71 2.51
C TYR A 163 7.70 15.33 3.21
N ASP A 164 6.61 15.89 2.70
CA ASP A 164 5.26 15.59 3.19
C ASP A 164 4.88 14.13 2.87
N VAL A 165 4.36 13.43 3.88
CA VAL A 165 3.83 12.08 3.74
C VAL A 165 2.31 12.15 3.84
N TYR A 166 1.62 11.52 2.91
CA TYR A 166 0.17 11.46 2.87
C TYR A 166 -0.30 10.06 3.27
N THR A 167 -1.43 9.97 3.96
CA THR A 167 -1.96 8.68 4.42
C THR A 167 -3.15 8.27 3.57
N ILE A 168 -3.07 7.07 2.98
CA ILE A 168 -4.22 6.40 2.35
C ILE A 168 -4.95 5.62 3.45
N GLU A 169 -6.23 5.92 3.66
CA GLU A 169 -7.05 5.27 4.70
C GLU A 169 -7.22 3.77 4.43
N GLY A 170 -7.22 2.99 5.52
CA GLY A 170 -7.46 1.55 5.47
C GLY A 170 -8.95 1.22 5.42
N PHE A 171 -9.58 1.34 4.25
CA PHE A 171 -10.92 0.81 4.03
C PHE A 171 -10.90 -0.69 3.74
N THR A 172 -12.06 -1.36 3.83
CA THR A 172 -12.21 -2.79 3.50
C THR A 172 -11.60 -3.13 2.14
N ILE A 173 -11.99 -2.37 1.11
CA ILE A 173 -11.27 -2.32 -0.16
C ILE A 173 -10.44 -1.04 -0.14
N ALA A 174 -9.13 -1.16 -0.38
CA ALA A 174 -8.26 0.00 -0.41
C ALA A 174 -8.67 0.94 -1.55
N PRO A 175 -8.76 2.27 -1.31
CA PRO A 175 -9.34 3.21 -2.25
C PRO A 175 -8.26 3.71 -3.24
N ILE A 176 -7.64 2.76 -3.93
CA ILE A 176 -6.63 2.97 -4.96
C ILE A 176 -7.15 2.26 -6.20
N LEU A 177 -7.62 3.02 -7.20
CA LEU A 177 -8.30 2.46 -8.36
C LEU A 177 -7.48 2.77 -9.61
N CYS A 178 -7.09 1.75 -10.37
CA CYS A 178 -6.34 1.95 -11.60
C CYS A 178 -7.27 2.42 -12.72
N TYR A 179 -6.83 3.45 -13.45
CA TYR A 179 -7.55 3.93 -14.62
C TYR A 179 -7.54 2.92 -15.78
N GLU A 180 -6.51 2.08 -15.85
CA GLU A 180 -6.43 0.98 -16.82
C GLU A 180 -7.24 -0.23 -16.34
N ASP A 181 -7.85 -0.96 -17.27
CA ASP A 181 -8.39 -2.29 -16.98
C ASP A 181 -7.27 -3.33 -17.06
N ILE A 182 -7.16 -4.13 -16.01
CA ILE A 182 -6.11 -5.14 -15.86
C ILE A 182 -6.75 -6.51 -15.95
N ASP A 183 -6.25 -7.35 -16.83
CA ASP A 183 -6.67 -8.75 -16.90
C ASP A 183 -6.16 -9.49 -15.64
N ASN A 184 -7.02 -9.64 -14.62
CA ASN A 184 -6.62 -10.29 -13.39
C ASN A 184 -6.60 -11.81 -13.55
N VAL A 185 -5.64 -12.46 -12.91
CA VAL A 185 -5.63 -13.91 -12.77
C VAL A 185 -6.52 -14.31 -11.59
N ILE A 186 -7.61 -15.00 -11.88
CA ILE A 186 -8.47 -15.61 -10.85
C ILE A 186 -7.89 -16.96 -10.47
N VAL A 187 -7.47 -17.09 -9.21
CA VAL A 187 -7.02 -18.36 -8.63
C VAL A 187 -8.10 -18.85 -7.67
N PRO A 188 -8.84 -19.91 -8.02
CA PRO A 188 -9.88 -20.43 -7.14
C PRO A 188 -9.33 -20.89 -5.79
N LYS A 189 -10.14 -20.70 -4.75
CA LYS A 189 -9.84 -21.09 -3.37
C LYS A 189 -9.42 -22.57 -3.29
N LYS A 190 -8.23 -22.81 -2.73
CA LYS A 190 -7.74 -24.17 -2.40
C LYS A 190 -7.67 -24.46 -0.90
N ARG A 191 -7.63 -23.42 -0.08
CA ARG A 191 -7.46 -23.46 1.38
C ARG A 191 -8.64 -22.75 2.05
N SER A 192 -8.96 -23.09 3.30
CA SER A 192 -10.09 -22.46 4.01
C SER A 192 -9.90 -20.98 4.31
N ASP A 193 -8.66 -20.50 4.27
CA ASP A 193 -8.20 -19.16 4.71
C ASP A 193 -8.30 -18.07 3.64
N HIS A 194 -8.89 -18.36 2.47
CA HIS A 194 -9.08 -17.38 1.38
C HIS A 194 -7.78 -16.72 0.90
N ALA A 195 -6.64 -17.40 1.09
CA ALA A 195 -5.33 -16.88 0.77
C ALA A 195 -4.78 -17.50 -0.53
N VAL A 196 -4.07 -16.69 -1.31
CA VAL A 196 -3.35 -17.09 -2.53
C VAL A 196 -1.89 -16.67 -2.46
N SER A 197 -0.99 -17.43 -3.09
CA SER A 197 0.40 -16.99 -3.26
C SER A 197 0.45 -15.71 -4.08
N TYR A 198 1.15 -14.68 -3.57
CA TYR A 198 1.29 -13.42 -4.27
C TYR A 198 1.95 -13.58 -5.64
N GLU A 199 2.91 -14.50 -5.80
CA GLU A 199 3.58 -14.77 -7.07
C GLU A 199 2.60 -15.04 -8.23
N LEU A 200 1.47 -15.70 -7.94
CA LEU A 200 0.46 -16.06 -8.94
C LEU A 200 -0.42 -14.89 -9.37
N VAL A 201 -0.49 -13.83 -8.54
CA VAL A 201 -1.42 -12.71 -8.69
C VAL A 201 -0.73 -11.34 -8.64
N LYS A 202 0.61 -11.30 -8.68
CA LYS A 202 1.43 -10.10 -8.50
C LYS A 202 1.20 -9.00 -9.54
N ASP A 203 0.63 -9.37 -10.68
CA ASP A 203 0.30 -8.48 -11.79
C ASP A 203 -1.17 -8.05 -11.81
N ASN A 204 -2.02 -8.63 -10.94
CA ASN A 204 -3.42 -8.23 -10.77
C ASN A 204 -3.52 -6.80 -10.22
N GLU A 205 -4.61 -6.11 -10.53
CA GLU A 205 -5.07 -4.91 -9.81
C GLU A 205 -5.70 -5.29 -8.47
N VAL A 206 -6.51 -6.36 -8.45
CA VAL A 206 -7.32 -6.79 -7.31
C VAL A 206 -7.23 -8.30 -7.09
N PHE A 207 -7.39 -8.73 -5.84
CA PHE A 207 -7.36 -10.13 -5.45
C PHE A 207 -8.78 -10.65 -5.21
N MET A 208 -9.37 -11.28 -6.22
CA MET A 208 -10.73 -11.86 -6.14
C MET A 208 -10.70 -13.38 -6.20
N GLU A 209 -11.67 -14.04 -5.56
CA GLU A 209 -11.82 -15.51 -5.61
C GLU A 209 -12.52 -16.01 -6.88
N THR A 210 -13.35 -15.16 -7.52
CA THR A 210 -14.18 -15.55 -8.67
C THR A 210 -14.23 -14.43 -9.72
N GLU A 211 -14.48 -14.82 -10.97
CA GLU A 211 -14.72 -13.90 -12.09
C GLU A 211 -15.97 -13.03 -11.87
N GLU A 212 -16.98 -13.55 -11.16
CA GLU A 212 -18.18 -12.78 -10.80
C GLU A 212 -17.83 -11.60 -9.89
N LEU A 213 -17.03 -11.83 -8.84
CA LEU A 213 -16.57 -10.78 -7.92
C LEU A 213 -15.63 -9.78 -8.61
N GLU A 214 -14.80 -10.25 -9.53
CA GLU A 214 -13.98 -9.37 -10.38
C GLU A 214 -14.88 -8.44 -11.20
N LYS A 215 -15.89 -8.97 -11.87
CA LYS A 215 -16.84 -8.15 -12.62
C LYS A 215 -17.56 -7.13 -11.72
N GLU A 216 -18.03 -7.55 -10.54
CA GLU A 216 -18.64 -6.64 -9.56
C GLU A 216 -17.67 -5.52 -9.16
N TYR A 217 -16.36 -5.82 -9.02
CA TYR A 217 -15.34 -4.81 -8.74
C TYR A 217 -15.09 -3.85 -9.89
N TYR A 218 -15.07 -4.30 -11.14
CA TYR A 218 -14.93 -3.39 -12.29
C TYR A 218 -16.15 -2.49 -12.46
N ASP A 219 -17.36 -3.03 -12.24
CA ASP A 219 -18.60 -2.23 -12.21
C ASP A 219 -18.54 -1.18 -11.08
N PHE A 220 -18.03 -1.55 -9.91
CA PHE A 220 -17.76 -0.65 -8.79
C PHE A 220 -16.68 0.41 -9.11
N LYS A 221 -15.54 -0.01 -9.65
CA LYS A 221 -14.40 0.83 -10.04
C LYS A 221 -14.86 1.90 -11.02
N TYR A 222 -15.55 1.46 -12.07
CA TYR A 222 -16.06 2.33 -13.12
C TYR A 222 -16.99 3.41 -12.55
N ARG A 223 -17.92 3.01 -11.68
CA ARG A 223 -18.87 3.92 -11.02
C ARG A 223 -18.15 4.97 -10.17
N ILE A 224 -17.18 4.56 -9.36
CA ILE A 224 -16.42 5.45 -8.48
C ILE A 224 -15.58 6.43 -9.30
N ILE A 225 -14.79 5.96 -10.28
CA ILE A 225 -13.93 6.85 -11.07
C ILE A 225 -14.79 7.84 -11.87
N SER A 226 -15.87 7.38 -12.50
CA SER A 226 -16.76 8.22 -13.30
C SER A 226 -17.47 9.32 -12.50
N LYS A 227 -17.67 9.12 -11.18
CA LYS A 227 -18.22 10.16 -10.30
C LYS A 227 -17.30 11.37 -10.18
N PHE A 228 -15.98 11.15 -10.18
CA PHE A 228 -15.00 12.22 -9.97
C PHE A 228 -14.39 12.71 -11.29
N ASP A 229 -14.21 11.83 -12.27
CA ASP A 229 -13.54 12.14 -13.52
C ASP A 229 -14.45 12.00 -14.75
N GLU A 230 -15.00 13.15 -15.16
CA GLU A 230 -15.87 13.28 -16.32
C GLU A 230 -15.24 12.83 -17.64
N GLU A 231 -13.91 12.94 -17.78
CA GLU A 231 -13.20 12.49 -18.98
C GLU A 231 -13.20 10.97 -19.09
N TYR A 232 -12.95 10.30 -17.95
CA TYR A 232 -13.01 8.84 -17.86
C TYR A 232 -14.42 8.31 -18.11
N ARG A 233 -15.44 8.96 -17.53
CA ARG A 233 -16.85 8.63 -17.79
C ARG A 233 -17.16 8.64 -19.29
N LYS A 234 -16.73 9.68 -20.01
CA LYS A 234 -16.97 9.81 -21.45
C LYS A 234 -16.23 8.79 -22.31
N SER A 235 -15.10 8.25 -21.86
CA SER A 235 -14.35 7.26 -22.66
C SER A 235 -14.90 5.85 -22.55
N HIS A 236 -15.89 5.61 -21.69
CA HIS A 236 -16.49 4.30 -21.41
C HIS A 236 -18.02 4.29 -21.58
N GLU A 237 -18.59 5.37 -22.13
CA GLU A 237 -19.97 5.48 -22.64
C GLU A 237 -20.04 5.11 -24.12
#